data_AF-A0A2V2GPV8-F1
#
_entry.id   AF-A0A2V2GPV8-F1
#
_cell.length_a   1.000
_cell.length_b   1.000
_cell.length_c   1.000
_cell.angle_alpha   90.00
_cell.angle_beta   90.00
_cell.angle_gamma   90.00
#
_symmetry.space_group_name_H-M   'P 1'
#
loop_
_entity.id
_entity.type
_entity.pdbx_description
1 polymer ?
#
loop_
_entity_poly.entity_id
_entity_poly.type
_entity_poly.pdbx_seq_one_letter_code
_entity_poly.pdbx_strand_id
1 'polypeptide(L)'
;MPKLNLETKDEAQEVIKAYLEENASDALAVKINNGVPIEKDGKRLINRKTLDSFMKYACDEARKQADKGKNSACIPHSVVFGWAVHYFEEDSIEGTLYNEDGTEYKPAPPVKTKPTASVNSPKPQPKPQMSLFDLMETPKEEPKPEPKAEIVPTDYKPTLEDIVNCNIDDEHDDDEPTEEEMQEILAEIAEEEDLQAHEQQKPAGSPMYRQYLDIQRKCPDSVVAYRLGDFYEVFGDNAVKIAEELDLTLTGRDCGLDDRIPMVGFPYHAADNYFRKLVECDYKLAVCKTLDDVRVMDKPKSDVIDEETGEILSEEQMREFDGDIEEPDDLLAQEKEIIKAFHPESVAVLDGLLGNIFILR
;
A
#
# COMPACT_ATOMS: atom_id res chain seq x y z
N MET A 1 -8.95 16.29 22.24
CA MET A 1 -9.91 15.75 21.27
C MET A 1 -10.65 16.89 20.63
N PRO A 2 -10.63 16.98 19.29
CA PRO A 2 -11.37 18.02 18.58
C PRO A 2 -12.87 17.81 18.78
N LYS A 3 -13.60 18.88 19.11
CA LYS A 3 -15.06 18.83 19.25
C LYS A 3 -15.71 18.94 17.87
N LEU A 4 -16.56 17.99 17.50
CA LEU A 4 -17.20 17.96 16.18
C LEU A 4 -18.60 18.59 16.21
N ASN A 5 -18.86 19.46 15.25
CA ASN A 5 -20.15 20.10 15.02
C ASN A 5 -21.10 19.19 14.23
N LEU A 6 -21.28 17.98 14.72
CA LEU A 6 -22.21 16.99 14.18
C LEU A 6 -23.43 16.88 15.11
N GLU A 7 -24.61 17.04 14.54
CA GLU A 7 -25.89 16.81 15.24
C GLU A 7 -26.22 15.31 15.25
N THR A 8 -26.63 14.79 16.40
CA THR A 8 -27.02 13.39 16.61
C THR A 8 -28.52 13.31 16.86
N LYS A 9 -29.18 12.31 16.27
CA LYS A 9 -30.63 12.08 16.38
C LYS A 9 -30.98 10.75 17.04
N ASP A 10 -30.07 9.79 16.98
CA ASP A 10 -30.22 8.45 17.54
C ASP A 10 -28.91 7.99 18.21
N GLU A 11 -29.02 6.92 19.00
CA GLU A 11 -27.89 6.33 19.75
C GLU A 11 -26.77 5.86 18.81
N ALA A 12 -27.12 5.38 17.62
CA ALA A 12 -26.15 4.98 16.60
C ALA A 12 -25.28 6.17 16.16
N GLN A 13 -25.88 7.33 15.87
CA GLN A 13 -25.16 8.55 15.53
C GLN A 13 -24.31 9.07 16.69
N GLU A 14 -24.75 8.92 17.94
CA GLU A 14 -23.94 9.28 19.11
C GLU A 14 -22.67 8.45 19.21
N VAL A 15 -22.76 7.13 19.00
CA VAL A 15 -21.61 6.23 19.00
C VAL A 15 -20.63 6.58 17.88
N ILE A 16 -21.13 6.86 16.66
CA ILE A 16 -20.30 7.28 15.52
C ILE A 16 -19.61 8.61 15.81
N LYS A 17 -20.33 9.58 16.37
CA LYS A 17 -19.78 10.89 16.73
C LYS A 17 -18.66 10.77 17.76
N ALA A 18 -18.88 9.99 18.82
CA ALA A 18 -17.88 9.76 19.86
C ALA A 18 -16.60 9.13 19.27
N TYR A 19 -16.77 8.13 18.40
CA TYR A 19 -15.64 7.51 17.69
C TYR A 19 -14.86 8.53 16.85
N LEU A 20 -15.54 9.38 16.09
CA LEU A 20 -14.91 10.42 15.28
C LEU A 20 -14.22 11.48 16.15
N GLU A 21 -14.78 11.90 17.27
CA GLU A 21 -14.14 12.86 18.19
C GLU A 21 -12.85 12.30 18.83
N GLU A 22 -12.79 10.99 19.05
CA GLU A 22 -11.63 10.30 19.60
C GLU A 22 -10.54 10.02 18.56
N ASN A 23 -10.93 9.69 17.31
CA ASN A 23 -10.01 9.15 16.30
C ASN A 23 -9.76 10.08 15.10
N ALA A 24 -10.53 11.16 14.91
CA ALA A 24 -10.30 12.08 13.81
C ALA A 24 -9.01 12.88 14.01
N SER A 25 -8.25 13.05 12.92
CA SER A 25 -7.15 13.99 12.88
C SER A 25 -7.64 15.44 12.99
N ASP A 26 -6.78 16.36 13.42
CA ASP A 26 -7.13 17.78 13.48
C ASP A 26 -7.58 18.33 12.11
N ALA A 27 -6.93 17.87 11.03
CA ALA A 27 -7.31 18.23 9.66
C ALA A 27 -8.71 17.72 9.30
N LEU A 28 -9.05 16.48 9.65
CA LEU A 28 -10.37 15.91 9.42
C LEU A 28 -11.44 16.64 10.24
N ALA A 29 -11.15 16.97 11.50
CA ALA A 29 -12.07 17.75 12.33
C ALA A 29 -12.36 19.14 11.76
N VAL A 30 -11.35 19.81 11.18
CA VAL A 30 -11.54 21.09 10.47
C VAL A 30 -12.46 20.90 9.25
N LYS A 31 -12.26 19.84 8.45
CA LYS A 31 -13.14 19.53 7.30
C LYS A 31 -14.59 19.28 7.76
N ILE A 32 -14.77 18.51 8.82
CA ILE A 32 -16.11 18.19 9.35
C ILE A 32 -16.80 19.46 9.86
N ASN A 33 -16.09 20.32 10.59
CA ASN A 33 -16.67 21.50 11.23
C ASN A 33 -16.96 22.64 10.25
N ASN A 34 -16.07 22.87 9.28
CA ASN A 34 -16.17 24.01 8.37
C ASN A 34 -16.80 23.64 7.02
N GLY A 35 -16.71 22.36 6.62
CA GLY A 35 -16.99 21.90 5.28
C GLY A 35 -15.79 22.06 4.35
N VAL A 36 -15.89 21.47 3.16
CA VAL A 36 -14.84 21.50 2.12
C VAL A 36 -15.29 22.42 0.98
N PRO A 37 -14.52 23.46 0.61
CA PRO A 37 -14.82 24.28 -0.55
C PRO A 37 -14.72 23.45 -1.85
N ILE A 38 -15.75 23.51 -2.69
CA ILE A 38 -15.80 22.85 -3.99
C ILE A 38 -16.28 23.82 -5.07
N GLU A 39 -15.87 23.60 -6.32
CA GLU A 39 -16.36 24.36 -7.46
C GLU A 39 -17.34 23.51 -8.27
N LYS A 40 -18.59 23.97 -8.39
CA LYS A 40 -19.66 23.25 -9.10
C LYS A 40 -20.54 24.24 -9.85
N ASP A 41 -20.84 23.95 -11.11
CA ASP A 41 -21.62 24.82 -12.01
C ASP A 41 -21.05 26.25 -12.13
N GLY A 42 -19.72 26.40 -12.06
CA GLY A 42 -19.04 27.70 -12.09
C GLY A 42 -19.24 28.56 -10.84
N LYS A 43 -19.69 27.94 -9.74
CA LYS A 43 -19.88 28.59 -8.43
C LYS A 43 -19.02 27.90 -7.37
N ARG A 44 -18.48 28.72 -6.46
CA ARG A 44 -17.84 28.24 -5.23
C ARG A 44 -18.91 27.88 -4.21
N LEU A 45 -18.92 26.61 -3.81
CA LEU A 45 -19.83 26.04 -2.83
C LEU A 45 -19.04 25.41 -1.68
N ILE A 46 -19.71 25.20 -0.55
CA ILE A 46 -19.15 24.51 0.61
C ILE A 46 -19.88 23.18 0.75
N ASN A 47 -19.15 22.08 0.58
CA ASN A 47 -19.63 20.73 0.84
C ASN A 47 -19.61 20.45 2.35
N ARG A 48 -20.78 20.27 2.96
CA ARG A 48 -20.91 19.85 4.36
C ARG A 48 -21.58 18.50 4.44
N LYS A 49 -20.87 17.59 5.10
CA LYS A 49 -21.34 16.24 5.39
C LYS A 49 -21.96 16.20 6.77
N THR A 50 -23.06 15.47 6.91
CA THR A 50 -23.79 15.29 8.17
C THR A 50 -23.89 13.82 8.54
N LEU A 51 -24.17 13.51 9.80
CA LEU A 51 -24.40 12.12 10.22
C LEU A 51 -25.60 11.49 9.51
N ASP A 52 -26.64 12.25 9.18
CA ASP A 52 -27.77 11.74 8.38
C ASP A 52 -27.34 11.30 6.98
N SER A 53 -26.50 12.13 6.32
CA SER A 53 -25.97 11.80 5.00
C SER A 53 -25.02 10.59 5.07
N PHE A 54 -24.23 10.49 6.15
CA PHE A 54 -23.40 9.33 6.42
C PHE A 54 -24.23 8.06 6.62
N MET A 55 -25.32 8.09 7.38
CA MET A 55 -26.16 6.90 7.61
C MET A 55 -26.74 6.37 6.29
N LYS A 56 -27.12 7.25 5.35
CA LYS A 56 -27.54 6.83 4.00
C LYS A 56 -26.40 6.16 3.25
N TYR A 57 -25.22 6.77 3.25
CA TYR A 57 -24.01 6.22 2.64
C TYR A 57 -23.66 4.84 3.23
N ALA A 58 -23.68 4.69 4.55
CA ALA A 58 -23.43 3.43 5.25
C ALA A 58 -24.46 2.35 4.89
N CYS A 59 -25.74 2.72 4.72
CA CYS A 59 -26.75 1.78 4.21
C CYS A 59 -26.49 1.35 2.76
N ASP A 60 -25.97 2.23 1.91
CA ASP A 60 -25.61 1.89 0.53
C ASP A 60 -24.38 0.98 0.50
N GLU A 61 -23.36 1.25 1.31
CA GLU A 61 -22.20 0.37 1.48
C GLU A 61 -22.60 -1.00 2.03
N ALA A 62 -23.51 -1.05 3.00
CA ALA A 62 -24.10 -2.27 3.49
C ALA A 62 -24.80 -3.09 2.39
N ARG A 63 -25.60 -2.43 1.54
CA ARG A 63 -26.25 -3.07 0.39
C ARG A 63 -25.24 -3.63 -0.60
N LYS A 64 -24.23 -2.84 -0.97
CA LYS A 64 -23.15 -3.30 -1.88
C LYS A 64 -22.42 -4.52 -1.32
N GLN A 65 -22.23 -4.61 -0.01
CA GLN A 65 -21.64 -5.80 0.61
C GLN A 65 -22.55 -7.03 0.47
N ALA A 66 -23.86 -6.86 0.69
CA ALA A 66 -24.84 -7.93 0.49
C ALA A 66 -24.89 -8.39 -0.98
N ASP A 67 -24.89 -7.45 -1.93
CA ASP A 67 -24.90 -7.75 -3.38
C ASP A 67 -23.65 -8.52 -3.83
N LYS A 68 -22.51 -8.30 -3.16
CA LYS A 68 -21.26 -9.07 -3.36
C LYS A 68 -21.32 -10.48 -2.76
N GLY A 69 -22.47 -10.94 -2.30
CA GLY A 69 -22.67 -12.29 -1.75
C GLY A 69 -22.19 -12.45 -0.30
N LYS A 70 -21.85 -11.36 0.40
CA LYS A 70 -21.56 -11.43 1.84
C LYS A 70 -22.88 -11.57 2.60
N ASN A 71 -23.22 -12.79 2.99
CA ASN A 71 -24.36 -13.06 3.86
C ASN A 71 -24.01 -12.73 5.33
N SER A 72 -23.97 -11.43 5.66
CA SER A 72 -23.84 -10.98 7.05
C SER A 72 -25.15 -10.36 7.52
N ALA A 73 -25.73 -10.92 8.59
CA ALA A 73 -26.95 -10.40 9.20
C ALA A 73 -26.73 -9.06 9.93
N CYS A 74 -25.49 -8.77 10.32
CA CYS A 74 -25.09 -7.54 10.98
C CYS A 74 -23.71 -7.08 10.49
N ILE A 75 -23.46 -5.77 10.54
CA ILE A 75 -22.19 -5.16 10.17
C ILE A 75 -21.46 -4.77 11.46
N PRO A 76 -20.21 -5.20 11.68
CA PRO A 76 -19.45 -4.84 12.86
C PRO A 76 -19.23 -3.32 12.97
N HIS A 77 -19.24 -2.80 14.20
CA HIS A 77 -18.98 -1.38 14.47
C HIS A 77 -17.66 -0.88 13.86
N SER A 78 -16.59 -1.69 13.92
CA SER A 78 -15.28 -1.34 13.35
C SER A 78 -15.34 -1.06 11.84
N VAL A 79 -16.20 -1.75 11.11
CA VAL A 79 -16.41 -1.53 9.67
C VAL A 79 -17.16 -0.22 9.44
N VAL A 80 -18.24 0.01 10.19
CA VAL A 80 -19.03 1.26 10.11
C VAL A 80 -18.17 2.47 10.48
N PHE A 81 -17.32 2.34 11.48
CA PHE A 81 -16.36 3.37 11.89
C PHE A 81 -15.33 3.67 10.80
N GLY A 82 -14.80 2.65 10.14
CA GLY A 82 -13.93 2.83 8.96
C GLY A 82 -14.64 3.58 7.83
N TRP A 83 -15.91 3.25 7.57
CA TRP A 83 -16.73 3.99 6.62
C TRP A 83 -16.97 5.44 7.04
N ALA A 84 -17.14 5.72 8.33
CA ALA A 84 -17.33 7.07 8.83
C ALA A 84 -16.09 7.94 8.53
N VAL A 85 -14.90 7.44 8.88
CA VAL A 85 -13.64 8.15 8.59
C VAL A 85 -13.50 8.40 7.09
N HIS A 86 -13.63 7.35 6.27
CA HIS A 86 -13.54 7.47 4.82
C HIS A 86 -14.59 8.45 4.25
N TYR A 87 -15.84 8.36 4.70
CA TYR A 87 -16.92 9.23 4.25
C TYR A 87 -16.60 10.70 4.48
N PHE A 88 -16.09 11.06 5.67
CA PHE A 88 -15.79 12.45 6.00
C PHE A 88 -14.47 12.93 5.38
N GLU A 89 -13.50 12.04 5.16
CA GLU A 89 -12.18 12.36 4.62
C GLU A 89 -12.17 12.52 3.10
N GLU A 90 -12.95 11.72 2.38
CA GLU A 90 -12.95 11.64 0.92
C GLU A 90 -13.65 12.84 0.28
N ASP A 91 -12.90 13.70 -0.39
CA ASP A 91 -13.41 14.95 -0.99
C ASP A 91 -14.37 14.67 -2.17
N SER A 92 -14.26 13.49 -2.79
CA SER A 92 -15.13 13.04 -3.89
C SER A 92 -16.57 12.77 -3.46
N ILE A 93 -16.82 12.58 -2.17
CA ILE A 93 -18.17 12.31 -1.64
C ILE A 93 -18.87 13.64 -1.33
N GLU A 94 -19.95 13.90 -2.05
CA GLU A 94 -20.76 15.12 -1.87
C GLU A 94 -21.82 14.93 -0.77
N GLY A 95 -21.79 15.78 0.24
CA GLY A 95 -22.87 15.98 1.20
C GLY A 95 -23.82 17.08 0.75
N THR A 96 -24.34 17.86 1.71
CA THR A 96 -25.18 19.01 1.41
C THR A 96 -24.31 20.18 0.99
N LEU A 97 -24.60 20.78 -0.17
CA LEU A 97 -23.86 21.91 -0.70
C LEU A 97 -24.48 23.23 -0.22
N TYR A 98 -23.63 24.16 0.19
CA TYR A 98 -24.02 25.50 0.65
C TYR A 98 -23.34 26.57 -0.19
N ASN A 99 -24.03 27.69 -0.44
CA ASN A 99 -23.41 28.88 -1.03
C ASN A 99 -22.52 29.58 0.02
N GLU A 100 -21.68 30.52 -0.40
CA GLU A 100 -20.85 31.33 0.51
C GLU A 100 -21.71 32.10 1.54
N ASP A 101 -22.95 32.45 1.19
CA ASP A 101 -23.93 33.08 2.09
C ASP A 101 -24.56 32.11 3.11
N GLY A 102 -24.15 30.84 3.13
CA GLY A 102 -24.67 29.81 4.05
C GLY A 102 -26.05 29.24 3.68
N THR A 103 -26.62 29.64 2.55
CA THR A 103 -27.88 29.07 2.04
C THR A 103 -27.64 27.74 1.32
N GLU A 104 -28.53 26.77 1.49
CA GLU A 104 -28.43 25.47 0.81
C GLU A 104 -28.52 25.65 -0.71
N TYR A 105 -27.56 25.09 -1.45
CA TYR A 105 -27.51 25.12 -2.90
C TYR A 105 -28.52 24.13 -3.47
N LYS A 106 -29.51 24.65 -4.19
CA LYS A 106 -30.44 23.86 -4.99
C LYS A 106 -30.08 24.08 -6.45
N PRO A 107 -29.70 23.03 -7.21
CA PRO A 107 -29.38 23.17 -8.62
C PRO A 107 -30.60 23.77 -9.34
N ALA A 108 -30.36 24.78 -10.17
CA ALA A 108 -31.43 25.36 -10.97
C ALA A 108 -32.02 24.25 -11.86
N PRO A 109 -33.36 24.15 -11.97
CA PRO A 109 -33.96 23.20 -12.89
C PRO A 109 -33.40 23.47 -14.30
N PRO A 110 -33.10 22.42 -15.08
CA PRO A 110 -32.54 22.61 -16.41
C PRO A 110 -33.47 23.53 -17.18
N VAL A 111 -32.94 24.69 -17.60
CA VAL A 111 -33.68 25.61 -18.45
C VAL A 111 -33.99 24.84 -19.71
N LYS A 112 -35.25 24.42 -19.87
CA LYS A 112 -35.76 23.89 -21.13
C LYS A 112 -35.63 25.02 -22.15
N THR A 113 -34.53 25.02 -22.89
CA THR A 113 -34.44 25.80 -24.11
C THR A 113 -35.54 25.29 -25.03
N LYS A 114 -36.59 26.12 -25.22
CA LYS A 114 -37.53 25.93 -26.32
C LYS A 114 -36.71 25.76 -27.60
N PRO A 115 -37.01 24.78 -28.46
CA PRO A 115 -36.33 24.67 -29.75
C PRO A 115 -36.59 25.96 -30.52
N THR A 116 -35.55 26.76 -30.72
CA THR A 116 -35.52 27.82 -31.71
C THR A 116 -35.74 27.16 -33.06
N ALA A 117 -36.76 27.64 -33.78
CA ALA A 117 -37.07 27.17 -35.12
C ALA A 117 -35.80 27.17 -35.99
N SER A 118 -35.49 26.00 -36.55
CA SER A 118 -34.44 25.82 -37.54
C SER A 118 -34.70 26.77 -38.72
N VAL A 119 -33.84 27.78 -38.85
CA VAL A 119 -33.62 28.47 -40.12
C VAL A 119 -32.76 27.54 -40.96
N ASN A 120 -33.27 27.22 -42.15
CA ASN A 120 -32.64 26.38 -43.16
C ASN A 120 -31.18 26.78 -43.44
N SER A 121 -30.27 25.82 -43.34
CA SER A 121 -28.95 25.85 -43.99
C SER A 121 -28.75 24.57 -44.81
N PRO A 122 -28.11 24.63 -46.00
CA PRO A 122 -28.17 23.55 -46.99
C PRO A 122 -27.28 22.36 -46.61
N LYS A 123 -27.74 21.14 -46.96
CA LYS A 123 -27.01 19.86 -46.81
C LYS A 123 -25.57 19.93 -47.36
N PRO A 124 -24.55 19.47 -46.63
CA PRO A 124 -23.25 19.13 -47.21
C PRO A 124 -23.36 17.81 -47.99
N GLN A 125 -22.89 17.82 -49.24
CA GLN A 125 -22.75 16.62 -50.09
C GLN A 125 -21.59 15.73 -49.61
N PRO A 126 -21.66 14.40 -49.80
CA PRO A 126 -20.59 13.48 -49.40
C PRO A 126 -19.37 13.68 -50.32
N LYS A 127 -18.19 13.85 -49.71
CA LYS A 127 -16.90 13.85 -50.44
C LYS A 127 -16.49 12.40 -50.74
N PRO A 128 -15.92 12.12 -51.92
CA PRO A 128 -15.58 10.76 -52.35
C PRO A 128 -14.46 10.17 -51.48
N GLN A 129 -14.69 8.98 -50.92
CA GLN A 129 -13.67 8.19 -50.25
C GLN A 129 -12.79 7.52 -51.33
N MET A 130 -11.47 7.74 -51.26
CA MET A 130 -10.52 7.01 -52.11
C MET A 130 -10.49 5.53 -51.71
N SER A 131 -10.55 4.65 -52.70
CA SER A 131 -10.64 3.20 -52.55
C SER A 131 -9.26 2.57 -52.33
N LEU A 132 -9.23 1.53 -51.50
CA LEU A 132 -8.09 0.67 -51.16
C LEU A 132 -7.37 0.04 -52.38
N PHE A 133 -7.94 0.15 -53.58
CA PHE A 133 -7.38 -0.34 -54.84
C PHE A 133 -6.35 0.60 -55.48
N ASP A 134 -6.26 1.87 -55.07
CA ASP A 134 -5.29 2.85 -55.60
C ASP A 134 -3.89 2.73 -54.95
N LEU A 135 -3.75 1.82 -53.99
CA LEU A 135 -2.53 1.60 -53.18
C LEU A 135 -1.70 0.38 -53.66
N MET A 136 -2.15 -0.36 -54.68
CA MET A 136 -1.58 -1.68 -55.02
C MET A 136 -1.14 -1.88 -56.49
N GLU A 137 -0.64 -0.84 -57.18
CA GLU A 137 0.13 -1.03 -58.41
C GLU A 137 1.47 -0.28 -58.37
N THR A 138 2.54 -1.07 -58.47
CA THR A 138 3.99 -0.74 -58.45
C THR A 138 4.47 -0.30 -59.87
N PRO A 139 5.74 0.08 -60.18
CA PRO A 139 7.01 0.03 -59.41
C PRO A 139 8.03 1.21 -59.58
N LYS A 140 9.06 1.24 -58.69
CA LYS A 140 10.45 1.79 -58.84
C LYS A 140 10.59 3.33 -59.05
N GLU A 141 11.54 4.06 -58.47
CA GLU A 141 12.93 3.78 -58.06
C GLU A 141 13.44 4.84 -57.06
N GLU A 142 14.51 4.51 -56.34
CA GLU A 142 15.11 5.15 -55.15
C GLU A 142 15.78 6.54 -55.40
N PRO A 143 16.16 7.28 -54.33
CA PRO A 143 17.56 7.16 -53.89
C PRO A 143 17.78 7.03 -52.37
N LYS A 144 18.98 6.53 -52.07
CA LYS A 144 19.53 5.97 -50.83
C LYS A 144 19.67 6.90 -49.60
N PRO A 145 19.82 6.29 -48.39
CA PRO A 145 19.91 6.97 -47.09
C PRO A 145 21.35 7.13 -46.58
N GLU A 146 21.55 8.09 -45.67
CA GLU A 146 22.76 8.27 -44.85
C GLU A 146 22.38 8.58 -43.38
N PRO A 147 23.27 8.33 -42.40
CA PRO A 147 23.02 7.26 -41.41
C PRO A 147 22.68 7.71 -39.98
N LYS A 148 22.28 6.70 -39.22
CA LYS A 148 21.91 6.67 -37.80
C LYS A 148 23.10 7.00 -36.88
N ALA A 149 22.81 7.66 -35.77
CA ALA A 149 23.62 7.57 -34.55
C ALA A 149 22.76 6.99 -33.43
N GLU A 150 23.23 5.86 -32.91
CA GLU A 150 22.70 5.11 -31.79
C GLU A 150 22.89 5.90 -30.49
N ILE A 151 21.86 5.89 -29.64
CA ILE A 151 21.98 6.31 -28.25
C ILE A 151 22.36 5.05 -27.49
N VAL A 152 23.64 4.94 -27.14
CA VAL A 152 24.16 3.98 -26.14
C VAL A 152 24.43 4.78 -24.87
N PRO A 153 23.96 4.33 -23.70
CA PRO A 153 24.17 5.03 -22.43
C PRO A 153 25.61 4.77 -21.97
N THR A 154 26.36 5.83 -21.73
CA THR A 154 27.68 5.74 -21.11
C THR A 154 27.62 6.41 -19.74
N ASP A 155 27.42 5.58 -18.72
CA ASP A 155 27.90 5.82 -17.38
C ASP A 155 29.43 5.93 -17.44
N TYR A 156 29.96 7.15 -17.33
CA TYR A 156 31.38 7.35 -17.02
C TYR A 156 31.52 8.54 -16.09
N LYS A 157 31.88 8.21 -14.85
CA LYS A 157 32.24 9.12 -13.77
C LYS A 157 33.72 9.46 -13.94
N PRO A 158 34.14 10.71 -14.21
CA PRO A 158 35.55 11.02 -14.29
C PRO A 158 36.19 10.96 -12.90
N THR A 159 37.30 10.24 -12.78
CA THR A 159 38.12 10.16 -11.58
C THR A 159 39.18 11.27 -11.58
N LEU A 160 39.54 11.75 -10.38
CA LEU A 160 40.51 12.83 -10.10
C LEU A 160 41.94 12.62 -10.66
N GLU A 161 42.20 11.52 -11.35
CA GLU A 161 43.50 11.15 -11.90
C GLU A 161 43.67 11.54 -13.37
N ASP A 162 42.60 11.94 -14.08
CA ASP A 162 42.66 12.33 -15.50
C ASP A 162 42.86 13.85 -15.74
N ILE A 163 42.86 14.67 -14.68
CA ILE A 163 43.07 16.13 -14.78
C ILE A 163 44.57 16.51 -14.71
N VAL A 164 45.44 15.58 -14.30
CA VAL A 164 46.87 15.84 -14.11
C VAL A 164 47.69 15.16 -15.22
N ASN A 165 47.59 15.64 -16.46
CA ASN A 165 48.73 15.65 -17.40
C ASN A 165 48.39 16.31 -18.74
N CYS A 166 48.62 17.62 -18.83
CA CYS A 166 49.22 18.22 -20.02
C CYS A 166 50.27 19.22 -19.55
N ASN A 167 51.53 18.87 -19.79
CA ASN A 167 52.71 19.62 -19.43
C ASN A 167 53.01 20.72 -20.46
N ILE A 168 53.24 21.94 -19.92
CA ILE A 168 54.40 22.81 -20.18
C ILE A 168 54.40 23.61 -21.49
N ASP A 169 54.23 24.94 -21.41
CA ASP A 169 55.33 25.91 -21.49
C ASP A 169 54.83 27.37 -21.24
N ASP A 170 55.72 28.15 -20.61
CA ASP A 170 55.79 29.63 -20.55
C ASP A 170 55.39 30.36 -19.25
N GLU A 171 56.46 30.78 -18.56
CA GLU A 171 56.68 32.02 -17.80
C GLU A 171 55.98 32.20 -16.43
N HIS A 172 56.82 32.13 -15.38
CA HIS A 172 56.72 32.72 -14.04
C HIS A 172 55.38 33.36 -13.62
N ASP A 173 54.76 32.80 -12.57
CA ASP A 173 54.60 33.51 -11.29
C ASP A 173 54.37 32.50 -10.15
N ASP A 174 55.08 32.71 -9.04
CA ASP A 174 54.90 31.99 -7.77
C ASP A 174 53.62 32.52 -7.10
N ASP A 175 52.44 32.09 -7.56
CA ASP A 175 51.19 32.36 -6.87
C ASP A 175 50.83 31.16 -5.98
N GLU A 176 51.32 31.17 -4.75
CA GLU A 176 50.66 30.44 -3.65
C GLU A 176 49.21 30.96 -3.58
N PRO A 177 48.20 30.08 -3.63
CA PRO A 177 46.80 30.51 -3.59
C PRO A 177 46.54 31.31 -2.32
N THR A 178 45.87 32.44 -2.48
CA THR A 178 45.57 33.33 -1.36
C THR A 178 44.66 32.63 -0.34
N GLU A 179 44.72 33.06 0.92
CA GLU A 179 43.94 32.46 2.02
C GLU A 179 42.42 32.49 1.75
N GLU A 180 41.97 33.45 0.91
CA GLU A 180 40.59 33.60 0.44
C GLU A 180 40.22 32.55 -0.61
N GLU A 181 41.10 32.27 -1.59
CA GLU A 181 40.88 31.23 -2.62
C GLU A 181 40.88 29.82 -2.01
N MET A 182 41.73 29.58 -1.01
CA MET A 182 41.71 28.31 -0.28
C MET A 182 40.42 28.11 0.53
N GLN A 183 39.87 29.20 1.10
CA GLN A 183 38.59 29.15 1.82
C GLN A 183 37.41 28.93 0.87
N GLU A 184 37.45 29.50 -0.34
CA GLU A 184 36.43 29.29 -1.37
C GLU A 184 36.41 27.83 -1.82
N ILE A 185 37.57 27.22 -2.06
CA ILE A 185 37.68 25.79 -2.41
C ILE A 185 37.21 24.89 -1.26
N LEU A 186 37.56 25.20 -0.01
CA LEU A 186 37.08 24.45 1.16
C LEU A 186 35.57 24.57 1.37
N ALA A 187 34.99 25.73 1.07
CA ALA A 187 33.55 25.94 1.14
C ALA A 187 32.83 25.20 0.00
N GLU A 188 33.39 25.18 -1.21
CA GLU A 188 32.83 24.46 -2.35
C GLU A 188 32.87 22.94 -2.13
N ILE A 189 33.98 22.41 -1.58
CA ILE A 189 34.07 21.00 -1.17
C ILE A 189 33.10 20.68 -0.03
N ALA A 190 32.92 21.58 0.94
CA ALA A 190 31.96 21.38 2.03
C ALA A 190 30.51 21.41 1.54
N GLU A 191 30.17 22.27 0.58
CA GLU A 191 28.85 22.29 -0.06
C GLU A 191 28.63 21.04 -0.92
N GLU A 192 29.64 20.55 -1.64
CA GLU A 192 29.57 19.28 -2.36
C GLU A 192 29.48 18.06 -1.42
N GLU A 193 30.16 18.08 -0.29
CA GLU A 193 30.08 17.04 0.76
C GLU A 193 28.71 17.06 1.45
N ASP A 194 28.12 18.24 1.72
CA ASP A 194 26.75 18.36 2.24
C ASP A 194 25.71 17.87 1.21
N LEU A 195 25.91 18.14 -0.08
CA LEU A 195 25.05 17.62 -1.16
C LEU A 195 25.17 16.09 -1.28
N GLN A 196 26.37 15.52 -1.16
CA GLN A 196 26.59 14.06 -1.13
C GLN A 196 26.06 13.41 0.16
N ALA A 197 26.13 14.10 1.30
CA ALA A 197 25.53 13.65 2.56
C ALA A 197 23.99 13.70 2.50
N HIS A 198 23.42 14.63 1.73
CA HIS A 198 21.98 14.76 1.52
C HIS A 198 21.37 13.71 0.57
N GLU A 199 22.16 13.05 -0.29
CA GLU A 199 21.67 11.91 -1.10
C GLU A 199 21.38 10.65 -0.26
N GLN A 200 21.95 10.52 0.93
CA GLN A 200 21.83 9.31 1.75
C GLN A 200 20.64 9.31 2.74
N GLN A 201 19.78 10.33 2.71
CA GLN A 201 18.58 10.39 3.56
C GLN A 201 17.31 10.74 2.79
N LYS A 202 17.14 10.18 1.59
CA LYS A 202 15.81 10.07 0.99
C LYS A 202 14.99 9.10 1.84
N PRO A 203 13.80 9.48 2.35
CA PRO A 203 13.00 8.59 3.19
C PRO A 203 12.73 7.27 2.45
N ALA A 204 12.98 6.13 3.11
CA ALA A 204 12.88 4.77 2.56
C ALA A 204 11.44 4.36 2.20
N GLY A 205 10.84 5.05 1.22
CA GLY A 205 9.47 4.88 0.78
C GLY A 205 8.42 5.43 1.74
N SER A 206 7.17 5.18 1.39
CA SER A 206 5.95 5.57 2.10
C SER A 206 5.92 4.94 3.50
N PRO A 207 5.19 5.53 4.47
CA PRO A 207 5.07 4.97 5.82
C PRO A 207 4.62 3.51 5.82
N MET A 208 3.71 3.14 4.92
CA MET A 208 3.23 1.76 4.76
C MET A 208 4.34 0.81 4.28
N TYR A 209 5.13 1.23 3.29
CA TYR A 209 6.21 0.40 2.76
C TYR A 209 7.32 0.19 3.79
N ARG A 210 7.63 1.20 4.61
CA ARG A 210 8.56 1.06 5.74
C ARG A 210 8.08 0.01 6.74
N GLN A 211 6.79 0.04 7.09
CA GLN A 211 6.21 -0.96 7.99
C GLN A 211 6.28 -2.37 7.38
N TYR A 212 6.02 -2.51 6.08
CA TYR A 212 6.19 -3.78 5.38
C TYR A 212 7.62 -4.30 5.49
N LEU A 213 8.61 -3.44 5.21
CA LEU A 213 10.03 -3.80 5.35
C LEU A 213 10.41 -4.15 6.78
N ASP A 214 9.87 -3.46 7.79
CA ASP A 214 10.09 -3.78 9.19
C ASP A 214 9.58 -5.18 9.55
N ILE A 215 8.41 -5.56 9.03
CA ILE A 215 7.85 -6.91 9.24
C ILE A 215 8.68 -7.94 8.48
N GLN A 216 9.07 -7.67 7.23
CA GLN A 216 9.92 -8.56 6.44
C GLN A 216 11.28 -8.79 7.12
N ARG A 217 11.84 -7.78 7.79
CA ARG A 217 13.08 -7.92 8.59
C ARG A 217 12.89 -8.79 9.83
N LYS A 218 11.71 -8.76 10.46
CA LYS A 218 11.38 -9.65 11.59
C LYS A 218 11.16 -11.10 11.15
N CYS A 219 10.71 -11.31 9.91
CA CYS A 219 10.42 -12.63 9.35
C CYS A 219 11.22 -12.87 8.05
N PRO A 220 12.57 -12.98 8.10
CA PRO A 220 13.40 -13.05 6.90
C PRO A 220 13.13 -14.29 6.04
N ASP A 221 12.77 -15.41 6.69
CA ASP A 221 12.50 -16.69 6.02
C ASP A 221 11.05 -16.85 5.56
N SER A 222 10.22 -15.80 5.69
CA SER A 222 8.79 -15.85 5.35
C SER A 222 8.42 -14.81 4.32
N VAL A 223 7.44 -15.16 3.50
CA VAL A 223 6.73 -14.22 2.63
C VAL A 223 5.75 -13.42 3.51
N VAL A 224 5.82 -12.10 3.46
CA VAL A 224 4.87 -11.24 4.17
C VAL A 224 3.66 -10.95 3.28
N ALA A 225 2.48 -11.43 3.68
CA ALA A 225 1.20 -11.06 3.11
C ALA A 225 0.57 -9.94 3.96
N TYR A 226 0.74 -8.69 3.50
CA TYR A 226 0.33 -7.51 4.23
C TYR A 226 -1.07 -7.05 3.82
N ARG A 227 -1.99 -6.94 4.78
CA ARG A 227 -3.39 -6.61 4.52
C ARG A 227 -3.58 -5.10 4.34
N LEU A 228 -3.92 -4.71 3.13
CA LEU A 228 -4.28 -3.35 2.77
C LEU A 228 -5.75 -3.30 2.34
N GLY A 229 -6.61 -2.95 3.29
CA GLY A 229 -8.07 -2.93 3.09
C GLY A 229 -8.63 -4.33 2.82
N ASP A 230 -9.15 -4.51 1.59
CA ASP A 230 -9.80 -5.75 1.13
C ASP A 230 -8.85 -6.68 0.37
N PHE A 231 -7.55 -6.39 0.33
CA PHE A 231 -6.53 -7.21 -0.32
C PHE A 231 -5.40 -7.57 0.64
N TYR A 232 -4.81 -8.74 0.41
CA TYR A 232 -3.46 -9.03 0.87
C TYR A 232 -2.49 -8.72 -0.26
N GLU A 233 -1.43 -7.99 0.06
CA GLU A 233 -0.39 -7.58 -0.89
C GLU A 233 0.97 -8.12 -0.44
N VAL A 234 1.71 -8.66 -1.40
CA VAL A 234 3.12 -9.06 -1.27
C VAL A 234 3.94 -8.17 -2.19
N PHE A 235 5.10 -7.71 -1.73
CA PHE A 235 5.95 -6.76 -2.47
C PHE A 235 7.35 -7.32 -2.79
N GLY A 236 7.99 -6.73 -3.80
CA GLY A 236 9.38 -6.97 -4.17
C GLY A 236 9.59 -8.34 -4.82
N ASP A 237 10.74 -8.95 -4.56
CA ASP A 237 11.14 -10.21 -5.19
C ASP A 237 10.18 -11.37 -4.87
N ASN A 238 9.61 -11.38 -3.67
CA ASN A 238 8.60 -12.37 -3.28
C ASN A 238 7.34 -12.24 -4.14
N ALA A 239 6.96 -11.01 -4.52
CA ALA A 239 5.83 -10.78 -5.41
C ALA A 239 6.09 -11.35 -6.82
N VAL A 240 7.31 -11.17 -7.34
CA VAL A 240 7.70 -11.71 -8.66
C VAL A 240 7.62 -13.23 -8.67
N LYS A 241 8.20 -13.89 -7.66
CA LYS A 241 8.15 -15.36 -7.53
C LYS A 241 6.72 -15.89 -7.44
N ILE A 242 5.89 -15.26 -6.60
CA ILE A 242 4.52 -15.68 -6.38
C ILE A 242 3.63 -15.43 -7.61
N ALA A 243 3.89 -14.34 -8.35
CA ALA A 243 3.20 -14.07 -9.61
C ALA A 243 3.38 -15.23 -10.59
N GLU A 244 4.62 -15.68 -10.75
CA GLU A 244 4.95 -16.79 -11.66
C GLU A 244 4.38 -18.12 -11.17
N GLU A 245 4.47 -18.40 -9.88
CA GLU A 245 4.09 -19.71 -9.34
C GLU A 245 2.58 -19.93 -9.19
N LEU A 246 1.83 -18.87 -8.86
CA LEU A 246 0.37 -18.93 -8.73
C LEU A 246 -0.38 -18.39 -9.96
N ASP A 247 0.33 -18.03 -11.03
CA ASP A 247 -0.21 -17.37 -12.22
C ASP A 247 -1.04 -16.13 -11.85
N LEU A 248 -0.50 -15.31 -10.95
CA LEU A 248 -1.11 -14.07 -10.49
C LEU A 248 -0.54 -12.89 -11.28
N THR A 249 -1.41 -11.92 -11.58
CA THR A 249 -1.00 -10.70 -12.28
C THR A 249 0.01 -9.92 -11.45
N LEU A 250 1.27 -9.85 -11.91
CA LEU A 250 2.28 -8.98 -11.34
C LEU A 250 1.94 -7.52 -11.68
N THR A 251 1.84 -6.69 -10.65
CA THR A 251 1.58 -5.25 -10.76
C THR A 251 2.72 -4.47 -10.13
N GLY A 252 2.66 -3.14 -10.20
CA GLY A 252 3.57 -2.26 -9.47
C GLY A 252 2.77 -1.36 -8.54
N ARG A 253 3.29 -1.10 -7.33
CA ARG A 253 2.75 -0.09 -6.41
C ARG A 253 3.69 1.10 -6.35
N ASP A 254 3.12 2.30 -6.36
CA ASP A 254 3.88 3.49 -6.00
C ASP A 254 3.99 3.53 -4.48
N CYS A 255 5.21 3.39 -3.99
CA CYS A 255 5.55 3.37 -2.58
C CYS A 255 6.36 4.62 -2.20
N GLY A 256 6.30 5.72 -2.95
CA GLY A 256 7.09 6.93 -2.64
C GLY A 256 8.60 6.72 -2.77
N LEU A 257 9.00 5.81 -3.66
CA LEU A 257 10.36 5.57 -4.12
C LEU A 257 10.49 6.06 -5.56
N ASP A 258 11.71 6.15 -6.08
CA ASP A 258 11.95 6.58 -7.47
C ASP A 258 11.31 5.62 -8.49
N ASP A 259 11.31 4.32 -8.17
CA ASP A 259 10.69 3.27 -8.96
C ASP A 259 9.48 2.64 -8.28
N ARG A 260 8.53 2.15 -9.10
CA ARG A 260 7.38 1.38 -8.60
C ARG A 260 7.84 0.00 -8.15
N ILE A 261 7.41 -0.40 -6.96
CA ILE A 261 7.76 -1.69 -6.39
C ILE A 261 6.86 -2.79 -6.96
N PRO A 262 7.42 -3.91 -7.47
CA PRO A 262 6.64 -5.07 -7.88
C PRO A 262 5.72 -5.57 -6.77
N MET A 263 4.48 -5.89 -7.11
CA MET A 263 3.44 -6.25 -6.15
C MET A 263 2.46 -7.25 -6.75
N VAL A 264 2.09 -8.22 -5.93
CA VAL A 264 0.98 -9.15 -6.19
C VAL A 264 -0.04 -8.97 -5.08
N GLY A 265 -1.30 -8.88 -5.47
CA GLY A 265 -2.41 -8.75 -4.54
C GLY A 265 -3.49 -9.79 -4.80
N PHE A 266 -4.08 -10.33 -3.75
CA PHE A 266 -5.26 -11.18 -3.84
C PHE A 266 -6.36 -10.79 -2.85
N PRO A 267 -7.65 -11.01 -3.17
CA PRO A 267 -8.75 -10.55 -2.35
C PRO A 267 -8.78 -11.24 -0.98
N TYR A 268 -9.02 -10.46 0.08
CA TYR A 268 -9.12 -10.93 1.47
C TYR A 268 -10.10 -12.09 1.63
N HIS A 269 -11.26 -12.03 0.98
CA HIS A 269 -12.30 -13.07 1.09
C HIS A 269 -11.92 -14.41 0.44
N ALA A 270 -10.95 -14.39 -0.47
CA ALA A 270 -10.42 -15.59 -1.11
C ALA A 270 -9.02 -15.93 -0.59
N ALA A 271 -8.52 -15.20 0.41
CA ALA A 271 -7.14 -15.28 0.88
C ALA A 271 -6.76 -16.67 1.37
N ASP A 272 -7.66 -17.34 2.09
CA ASP A 272 -7.42 -18.70 2.60
C ASP A 272 -7.03 -19.69 1.49
N ASN A 273 -7.61 -19.54 0.30
CA ASN A 273 -7.27 -20.39 -0.85
C ASN A 273 -5.87 -20.07 -1.38
N TYR A 274 -5.49 -18.78 -1.45
CA TYR A 274 -4.15 -18.38 -1.89
C TYR A 274 -3.09 -18.73 -0.87
N PHE A 275 -3.39 -18.54 0.42
CA PHE A 275 -2.53 -18.94 1.53
C PHE A 275 -2.26 -20.44 1.53
N ARG A 276 -3.29 -21.27 1.32
CA ARG A 276 -3.12 -22.71 1.20
C ARG A 276 -2.18 -23.07 0.05
N LYS A 277 -2.39 -22.48 -1.14
CA LYS A 277 -1.52 -22.74 -2.30
C LYS A 277 -0.07 -22.30 -2.03
N LEU A 278 0.14 -21.15 -1.38
CA LEU A 278 1.48 -20.69 -1.01
C LEU A 278 2.17 -21.66 -0.04
N VAL A 279 1.44 -22.18 0.95
CA VAL A 279 1.97 -23.17 1.90
C VAL A 279 2.24 -24.52 1.21
N GLU A 280 1.40 -24.93 0.25
CA GLU A 280 1.63 -26.12 -0.60
C GLU A 280 2.88 -25.97 -1.49
N CYS A 281 3.16 -24.76 -1.96
CA CYS A 281 4.38 -24.38 -2.68
C CYS A 281 5.62 -24.21 -1.77
N ASP A 282 5.58 -24.67 -0.53
CA ASP A 282 6.69 -24.61 0.44
C ASP A 282 7.09 -23.20 0.90
N TYR A 283 6.21 -22.19 0.74
CA TYR A 283 6.44 -20.87 1.33
C TYR A 283 5.99 -20.82 2.79
N LYS A 284 6.87 -20.34 3.67
CA LYS A 284 6.48 -19.88 5.00
C LYS A 284 5.79 -18.53 4.87
N LEU A 285 4.60 -18.39 5.45
CA LEU A 285 3.77 -17.21 5.21
C LEU A 285 3.54 -16.42 6.50
N ALA A 286 3.92 -15.15 6.52
CA ALA A 286 3.62 -14.22 7.59
C ALA A 286 2.45 -13.32 7.17
N VAL A 287 1.29 -13.53 7.77
CA VAL A 287 0.07 -12.76 7.50
C VAL A 287 -0.05 -11.65 8.53
N CYS A 288 -0.21 -10.41 8.08
CA CYS A 288 -0.29 -9.28 8.99
C CYS A 288 -1.21 -8.17 8.47
N LYS A 289 -1.79 -7.42 9.41
CA LYS A 289 -2.56 -6.20 9.12
C LYS A 289 -1.87 -4.94 9.63
N THR A 290 -1.16 -5.08 10.74
CA THR A 290 -0.44 -4.00 11.43
C THR A 290 0.86 -4.57 11.99
N LEU A 291 1.79 -3.71 12.39
CA LEU A 291 3.09 -4.11 12.96
C LEU A 291 2.98 -5.09 14.15
N ASP A 292 1.90 -5.00 14.93
CA ASP A 292 1.69 -5.77 16.16
C ASP A 292 0.84 -7.04 15.97
N ASP A 293 0.28 -7.27 14.77
CA ASP A 293 -0.56 -8.44 14.46
C ASP A 293 0.07 -9.23 13.31
N VAL A 294 1.18 -9.92 13.62
CA VAL A 294 1.88 -10.82 12.70
C VAL A 294 1.57 -12.26 13.09
N ARG A 295 0.91 -13.00 12.19
CA ARG A 295 0.65 -14.43 12.33
C ARG A 295 1.47 -15.19 11.32
N VAL A 296 2.40 -16.01 11.79
CA VAL A 296 3.15 -16.93 10.93
C VAL A 296 2.33 -18.19 10.77
N MET A 297 2.03 -18.54 9.52
CA MET A 297 1.43 -19.80 9.15
C MET A 297 2.55 -20.75 8.74
N ASP A 298 2.80 -21.72 9.60
CA ASP A 298 3.60 -22.88 9.28
C ASP A 298 2.75 -23.91 8.55
N LYS A 299 3.39 -24.85 7.84
CA LYS A 299 2.70 -25.99 7.23
C LYS A 299 1.78 -26.65 8.26
N PRO A 300 0.54 -27.04 7.89
CA PRO A 300 -0.14 -28.04 8.69
C PRO A 300 0.81 -29.23 8.76
N LYS A 301 1.19 -29.65 9.98
CA LYS A 301 1.79 -30.98 10.17
C LYS A 301 0.84 -31.94 9.46
N SER A 302 1.37 -32.83 8.63
CA SER A 302 0.56 -33.73 7.82
C SER A 302 -0.46 -34.44 8.71
N ASP A 303 -1.69 -33.95 8.74
CA ASP A 303 -2.77 -34.58 9.47
C ASP A 303 -3.10 -35.85 8.69
N VAL A 304 -2.88 -37.00 9.33
CA VAL A 304 -3.25 -38.29 8.77
C VAL A 304 -4.78 -38.32 8.75
N ILE A 305 -5.34 -38.31 7.54
CA ILE A 305 -6.79 -38.39 7.33
C ILE A 305 -7.20 -39.85 7.52
N ASP A 306 -8.13 -40.12 8.43
CA ASP A 306 -8.73 -41.43 8.60
C ASP A 306 -9.49 -41.81 7.32
N GLU A 307 -9.05 -42.87 6.62
CA GLU A 307 -9.59 -43.27 5.31
C GLU A 307 -11.03 -43.79 5.37
N GLU A 308 -11.53 -44.17 6.55
CA GLU A 308 -12.88 -44.73 6.73
C GLU A 308 -13.93 -43.65 7.04
N THR A 309 -13.54 -42.61 7.77
CA THR A 309 -14.45 -41.55 8.24
C THR A 309 -14.21 -40.18 7.60
N GLY A 310 -13.01 -39.94 7.04
CA GLY A 310 -12.64 -38.66 6.43
C GLY A 310 -12.50 -37.51 7.42
N GLU A 311 -12.48 -37.78 8.73
CA GLU A 311 -12.27 -36.79 9.77
C GLU A 311 -10.78 -36.55 10.03
N ILE A 312 -10.44 -35.30 10.36
CA ILE A 312 -9.10 -34.88 10.75
C ILE A 312 -8.93 -35.31 12.22
N LEU A 313 -8.12 -36.34 12.48
CA LEU A 313 -7.85 -36.81 13.83
C LEU A 313 -7.01 -35.77 14.58
N SER A 314 -7.44 -35.38 15.78
CA SER A 314 -6.62 -34.53 16.64
C SER A 314 -5.43 -35.33 17.20
N GLU A 315 -4.35 -34.62 17.58
CA GLU A 315 -3.14 -35.22 18.19
C GLU A 315 -3.47 -36.08 19.43
N GLU A 316 -4.51 -35.69 20.18
CA GLU A 316 -5.03 -36.43 21.34
C GLU A 316 -5.70 -37.75 20.95
N GLN A 317 -6.46 -37.76 19.84
CA GLN A 317 -7.12 -38.97 19.34
C GLN A 317 -6.12 -39.93 18.67
N MET A 318 -5.06 -39.41 18.03
CA MET A 318 -3.95 -40.24 17.55
C MET A 318 -3.22 -40.94 18.72
N ARG A 319 -3.04 -40.23 19.84
CA ARG A 319 -2.39 -40.77 21.05
C ARG A 319 -3.22 -41.86 21.74
N GLU A 320 -4.53 -41.85 21.55
CA GLU A 320 -5.44 -42.87 22.07
C GLU A 320 -5.51 -44.12 21.17
N PHE A 321 -5.15 -43.99 19.88
CA PHE A 321 -5.14 -45.07 18.89
C PHE A 321 -3.82 -45.85 18.86
N ASP A 322 -2.67 -45.17 19.03
CA ASP A 322 -1.37 -45.81 19.22
C ASP A 322 -1.25 -46.32 20.67
N GLY A 323 -1.88 -47.46 20.92
CA GLY A 323 -1.75 -48.19 22.18
C GLY A 323 -0.29 -48.40 22.58
N ASP A 324 0.03 -47.97 23.80
CA ASP A 324 1.22 -48.30 24.58
C ASP A 324 2.59 -48.08 23.88
N ILE A 325 2.94 -46.81 23.64
CA ILE A 325 4.35 -46.39 23.73
C ILE A 325 4.48 -45.54 24.99
N GLU A 326 4.83 -46.19 26.10
CA GLU A 326 5.44 -45.50 27.23
C GLU A 326 6.72 -44.82 26.72
N GLU A 327 6.69 -43.49 26.60
CA GLU A 327 7.92 -42.71 26.52
C GLU A 327 8.77 -43.06 27.74
N PRO A 328 10.05 -43.44 27.60
CA PRO A 328 10.88 -43.74 28.74
C PRO A 328 11.03 -42.47 29.60
N ASP A 329 10.55 -42.56 30.85
CA ASP A 329 10.55 -41.51 31.90
C ASP A 329 11.92 -40.83 32.13
N ASP A 330 13.02 -41.38 31.62
CA ASP A 330 14.38 -40.88 31.78
C ASP A 330 14.63 -39.54 31.05
N LEU A 331 13.94 -39.24 29.95
CA LEU A 331 14.17 -37.98 29.21
C LEU A 331 13.52 -36.77 29.90
N LEU A 332 12.30 -36.93 30.43
CA LEU A 332 11.63 -35.90 31.23
C LEU A 332 12.30 -35.69 32.59
N ALA A 333 12.95 -36.72 33.14
CA ALA A 333 13.73 -36.59 34.37
C ALA A 333 15.00 -35.74 34.17
N GLN A 334 15.68 -35.90 33.03
CA GLN A 334 16.85 -35.09 32.67
C GLN A 334 16.48 -33.63 32.43
N GLU A 335 15.39 -33.34 31.70
CA GLU A 335 14.92 -31.97 31.50
C GLU A 335 14.52 -31.30 32.83
N LYS A 336 13.84 -32.04 33.73
CA LYS A 336 13.50 -31.54 35.07
C LYS A 336 14.72 -31.32 35.97
N GLU A 337 15.80 -32.08 35.82
CA GLU A 337 17.07 -31.82 36.50
C GLU A 337 17.78 -30.57 35.95
N ILE A 338 17.79 -30.39 34.63
CA ILE A 338 18.37 -29.21 33.98
C ILE A 338 17.65 -27.94 34.43
N ILE A 339 16.31 -27.97 34.52
CA ILE A 339 15.51 -26.83 34.99
C ILE A 339 15.79 -26.51 36.48
N LYS A 340 16.10 -27.51 37.31
CA LYS A 340 16.51 -27.30 38.72
C LYS A 340 17.91 -26.69 38.86
N ALA A 341 18.75 -26.74 37.83
CA ALA A 341 20.08 -26.16 37.86
C ALA A 341 20.06 -24.61 37.71
N PHE A 342 18.94 -24.03 37.26
CA PHE A 342 18.79 -22.59 37.10
C PHE A 342 18.02 -21.99 38.28
N HIS A 343 18.57 -20.91 38.85
CA HIS A 343 17.88 -20.18 39.92
C HIS A 343 16.63 -19.49 39.36
N PRO A 344 15.45 -19.65 39.97
CA PRO A 344 14.18 -19.18 39.40
C PRO A 344 14.14 -17.67 39.16
N GLU A 345 14.82 -16.87 40.00
CA GLU A 345 14.96 -15.43 39.77
C GLU A 345 15.80 -15.10 38.52
N SER A 346 16.81 -15.91 38.21
CA SER A 346 17.64 -15.72 37.00
C SER A 346 16.85 -16.04 35.73
N VAL A 347 15.97 -17.05 35.79
CA VAL A 347 15.08 -17.40 34.68
C VAL A 347 14.05 -16.29 34.45
N ALA A 348 13.46 -15.73 35.51
CA ALA A 348 12.50 -14.61 35.40
C ALA A 348 13.16 -13.33 34.87
N VAL A 349 14.41 -13.06 35.24
CA VAL A 349 15.17 -11.93 34.69
C VAL A 349 15.51 -12.16 33.22
N LEU A 350 15.91 -13.38 32.83
CA LEU A 350 16.17 -13.73 31.44
C LEU A 350 14.91 -13.65 30.57
N ASP A 351 13.76 -14.11 31.06
CA ASP A 351 12.47 -13.95 30.39
C ASP A 351 12.10 -12.47 30.20
N GLY A 352 12.34 -11.64 31.22
CA GLY A 352 12.17 -10.19 31.12
C GLY A 352 13.16 -9.48 30.17
N LEU A 353 14.34 -10.07 29.93
CA LEU A 353 15.42 -9.49 29.12
C LEU A 353 15.40 -9.97 27.66
N LEU A 354 14.96 -11.20 27.43
CA LEU A 354 14.94 -11.88 26.12
C LEU A 354 13.53 -12.02 25.55
N GLY A 355 12.48 -11.90 26.37
CA GLY A 355 11.08 -11.99 25.95
C GLY A 355 10.77 -13.23 25.11
N ASN A 356 9.88 -13.08 24.13
CA ASN A 356 9.39 -14.17 23.26
C ASN A 356 10.43 -14.76 22.29
N ILE A 357 11.71 -14.44 22.44
CA ILE A 357 12.80 -14.96 21.59
C ILE A 357 13.16 -16.41 22.00
N PHE A 358 12.80 -16.84 23.21
CA PHE A 358 12.99 -18.22 23.66
C PHE A 358 11.68 -18.81 24.18
N ILE A 359 11.24 -19.92 23.58
CA ILE A 359 10.21 -20.79 24.16
C ILE A 359 10.95 -21.83 25.00
N LEU A 360 10.93 -21.69 26.32
CA LEU A 360 11.29 -22.78 27.22
C LEU A 360 10.15 -23.80 27.17
N ARG A 361 10.41 -24.97 26.57
CA ARG A 361 9.55 -26.15 26.68
C ARG A 361 9.91 -26.96 27.92
#